data_AF-A0A6I5YNV1-F1
#
_entry.id   AF-A0A6I5YNV1-F1
#
_cell.length_a   1.000
_cell.length_b   1.000
_cell.length_c   1.000
_cell.angle_alpha   90.00
_cell.angle_beta   90.00
_cell.angle_gamma   90.00
#
_symmetry.space_group_name_H-M   'P 1'
#
loop_
_entity.id
_entity.type
_entity.pdbx_description
1 polymer ?
#
loop_
_entity_poly.entity_id
_entity_poly.type
_entity_poly.pdbx_seq_one_letter_code
_entity_poly.pdbx_strand_id
1 'polypeptide(L)'
;MSQMRFQLSVFAIIAALCLSASPGVGAIIGLFFGFGIAFFVAGPSFMAAGILRDLGIPVDDKMMGVLLLLLYAAMTMGLAYAAWRARERGDADRARLHGAKAILFGTLPIMGWLSVQALADAWP
;
A
#
# COMPACT_ATOMS: atom_id res chain seq x y z
N MET A 1 -15.71 9.11 12.54
CA MET A 1 -14.39 9.76 12.57
C MET A 1 -14.57 11.25 12.38
N SER A 2 -14.16 12.05 13.39
CA SER A 2 -14.33 13.50 13.33
C SER A 2 -13.56 14.14 12.18
N GLN A 3 -14.03 15.30 11.72
CA GLN A 3 -13.42 16.05 10.62
C GLN A 3 -11.96 16.41 10.90
N MET A 4 -11.64 16.84 12.12
CA MET A 4 -10.27 17.15 12.53
C MET A 4 -9.33 15.94 12.42
N ARG A 5 -9.79 14.75 12.86
CA ARG A 5 -8.99 13.52 12.74
C ARG A 5 -8.77 13.13 11.27
N PHE A 6 -9.77 13.37 10.41
CA PHE A 6 -9.64 13.16 8.98
C PHE A 6 -8.63 14.09 8.33
N GLN A 7 -8.71 15.39 8.59
CA GLN A 7 -7.73 16.35 8.08
C GLN A 7 -6.32 16.01 8.56
N LEU A 8 -6.15 15.71 9.85
CA LEU A 8 -4.85 15.35 10.41
C LEU A 8 -4.27 14.08 9.78
N SER A 9 -5.11 13.09 9.46
CA SER A 9 -4.63 11.88 8.77
C SER A 9 -4.24 12.14 7.32
N VAL A 10 -4.98 12.98 6.59
CA VAL A 10 -4.58 13.41 5.23
C VAL A 10 -3.26 14.19 5.27
N PHE A 11 -3.11 15.14 6.20
CA PHE A 11 -1.86 15.87 6.36
C PHE A 11 -0.69 14.95 6.73
N ALA A 12 -0.91 13.97 7.62
CA ALA A 12 0.11 12.98 7.96
C ALA A 12 0.53 12.14 6.76
N ILE A 13 -0.41 11.75 5.88
CA ILE A 13 -0.11 11.02 4.64
C ILE A 13 0.76 11.87 3.70
N ILE A 14 0.40 13.15 3.54
CA ILE A 14 1.17 14.08 2.70
C ILE A 14 2.58 14.31 3.28
N ALA A 15 2.68 14.51 4.59
CA ALA A 15 3.98 14.66 5.26
C ALA A 15 4.86 13.42 5.08
N ALA A 16 4.28 12.22 5.25
CA ALA A 16 4.99 10.97 5.01
C ALA A 16 5.44 10.82 3.56
N LEU A 17 4.64 11.25 2.58
CA LEU A 17 5.03 11.29 1.16
C LEU A 17 6.26 12.17 0.93
N CYS A 18 6.25 13.38 1.50
CA CYS A 18 7.38 14.31 1.39
C CYS A 18 8.64 13.74 2.05
N LEU A 19 8.50 13.11 3.22
CA LEU A 19 9.61 12.44 3.91
C LEU A 19 10.17 11.26 3.10
N SER A 20 9.30 10.49 2.46
CA SER A 20 9.66 9.37 1.59
C SER A 20 10.55 9.78 0.42
N ALA A 21 10.43 11.01 -0.08
CA ALA A 21 11.25 11.56 -1.16
C ALA A 21 12.60 12.14 -0.69
N SER A 22 12.85 12.21 0.61
CA SER A 22 14.07 12.83 1.14
C SER A 22 15.27 11.87 1.10
N PRO A 23 16.50 12.32 0.81
CA PRO A 23 17.67 11.44 0.72
C PRO A 23 18.01 10.68 2.01
N GLY A 24 17.82 11.30 3.19
CA GLY A 24 18.13 10.67 4.46
C GLY A 24 16.98 9.81 5.00
N VAL A 25 15.85 10.47 5.32
CA VAL A 25 14.71 9.79 5.94
C VAL A 25 14.01 8.86 4.93
N GLY A 26 13.95 9.25 3.66
CA GLY A 26 13.40 8.43 2.60
C GLY A 26 14.18 7.13 2.40
N ALA A 27 15.52 7.16 2.46
CA ALA A 27 16.33 5.96 2.39
C ALA A 27 16.06 4.99 3.57
N ILE A 28 15.94 5.51 4.79
CA ILE A 28 15.57 4.72 5.98
C ILE A 28 14.19 4.08 5.79
N ILE A 29 13.21 4.86 5.33
CA ILE A 29 11.87 4.36 5.01
C ILE A 29 11.96 3.27 3.92
N GLY A 30 12.81 3.47 2.92
CA GLY A 30 13.02 2.54 1.80
C GLY A 30 13.56 1.20 2.28
N LEU A 31 14.49 1.22 3.24
CA LEU A 31 15.01 0.02 3.89
C LEU A 31 13.89 -0.75 4.60
N PHE A 32 13.02 -0.05 5.35
CA PHE A 32 11.86 -0.68 5.99
C PHE A 32 10.84 -1.23 4.99
N PHE A 33 10.62 -0.55 3.87
CA PHE A 33 9.81 -1.10 2.76
C PHE A 33 10.44 -2.36 2.18
N GLY A 34 11.76 -2.39 1.98
CA GLY A 34 12.49 -3.55 1.52
C GLY A 34 12.32 -4.75 2.46
N PHE A 35 12.52 -4.55 3.77
CA PHE A 35 12.24 -5.58 4.77
C PHE A 35 10.77 -6.00 4.79
N GLY A 36 9.85 -5.04 4.70
CA GLY A 36 8.41 -5.29 4.63
C GLY A 36 8.07 -6.23 3.49
N ILE A 37 8.59 -5.96 2.29
CA ILE A 37 8.37 -6.78 1.10
C ILE A 37 9.02 -8.16 1.28
N ALA A 38 10.27 -8.23 1.73
CA ALA A 38 10.99 -9.50 1.89
C ALA A 38 10.29 -10.46 2.87
N PHE A 39 9.85 -9.96 4.02
CA PHE A 39 9.30 -10.82 5.08
C PHE A 39 7.79 -11.02 4.99
N PHE A 40 7.02 -9.99 4.59
CA PHE A 40 5.56 -10.03 4.63
C PHE A 40 4.89 -10.19 3.27
N VAL A 41 5.63 -10.01 2.17
CA VAL A 41 5.10 -10.23 0.82
C VAL A 41 5.75 -11.45 0.20
N ALA A 42 7.07 -11.50 0.06
CA ALA A 42 7.77 -12.56 -0.65
C ALA A 42 7.55 -13.93 -0.01
N GLY A 43 7.77 -14.07 1.31
CA GLY A 43 7.57 -15.34 2.03
C GLY A 43 6.17 -15.94 1.84
N PRO A 44 5.08 -15.21 2.19
CA PRO A 44 3.71 -15.66 1.95
C PRO A 44 3.40 -15.93 0.47
N SER A 45 3.98 -15.16 -0.44
CA SER A 45 3.79 -15.37 -1.89
C SER A 45 4.41 -16.68 -2.37
N PHE A 46 5.60 -17.05 -1.86
CA PHE A 46 6.21 -18.35 -2.15
C PHE A 46 5.37 -19.50 -1.63
N MET A 47 4.81 -19.38 -0.42
CA MET A 47 3.89 -20.39 0.13
C MET A 47 2.63 -20.53 -0.73
N ALA A 48 2.01 -19.41 -1.11
CA ALA A 48 0.84 -19.41 -1.98
C ALA A 48 1.15 -20.01 -3.35
N ALA A 49 2.33 -19.72 -3.92
CA ALA A 49 2.77 -20.28 -5.19
C ALA A 49 2.91 -21.80 -5.12
N GLY A 50 3.48 -22.32 -4.02
CA GLY A 50 3.57 -23.75 -3.74
C GLY A 50 2.20 -24.42 -3.74
N ILE A 51 1.24 -23.88 -2.98
CA ILE A 51 -0.12 -24.41 -2.90
C ILE A 51 -0.81 -24.42 -4.27
N LEU A 52 -0.67 -23.34 -5.05
CA LEU A 52 -1.29 -23.25 -6.38
C LEU A 52 -0.67 -24.27 -7.35
N ARG A 53 0.65 -24.48 -7.29
CA ARG A 53 1.35 -25.50 -8.08
C ARG A 53 0.90 -26.91 -7.70
N ASP A 54 0.72 -27.19 -6.41
CA ASP A 54 0.20 -28.47 -5.91
C ASP A 54 -1.24 -28.75 -6.40
N LEU A 55 -2.04 -27.69 -6.61
CA LEU A 55 -3.38 -27.77 -7.21
C LEU A 55 -3.35 -27.89 -8.75
N GLY A 56 -2.16 -28.00 -9.37
CA GLY A 56 -1.99 -28.11 -10.81
C GLY A 56 -2.12 -26.79 -11.57
N ILE A 57 -2.14 -25.65 -10.87
CA ILE A 57 -2.17 -24.32 -11.50
C ILE A 57 -0.72 -23.90 -11.78
N PRO A 58 -0.30 -23.76 -13.05
CA PRO A 58 1.05 -23.32 -13.37
C PRO A 58 1.20 -21.84 -13.03
N VAL A 59 1.82 -21.56 -11.89
CA VAL A 59 2.13 -20.19 -11.45
C VAL A 59 3.62 -19.93 -11.62
N ASP A 60 3.96 -19.12 -12.62
CA ASP A 60 5.28 -18.51 -12.75
C ASP A 60 5.40 -17.26 -11.86
N ASP A 61 6.61 -16.82 -11.56
CA ASP A 61 6.90 -15.74 -10.61
C ASP A 61 6.24 -14.42 -11.05
N LYS A 62 6.22 -14.16 -12.37
CA LYS A 62 5.52 -13.01 -12.96
C LYS A 62 4.01 -13.07 -12.72
N MET A 63 3.43 -14.25 -12.84
CA MET A 63 1.98 -14.45 -12.65
C MET A 63 1.59 -14.22 -11.19
N MET A 64 2.41 -14.68 -10.25
CA MET A 64 2.19 -14.39 -8.83
C MET A 64 2.25 -12.89 -8.53
N GLY A 65 3.25 -12.18 -9.09
CA GLY A 65 3.34 -10.72 -8.96
C GLY A 65 2.10 -10.00 -9.49
N VAL A 66 1.58 -10.41 -10.66
CA VAL A 66 0.33 -9.87 -11.22
C VAL A 66 -0.86 -10.15 -10.31
N LEU A 67 -0.96 -11.37 -9.76
CA LEU A 67 -2.07 -11.74 -8.88
C LEU A 67 -2.10 -10.91 -7.59
N LEU A 68 -0.93 -10.67 -7.00
CA LEU A 68 -0.78 -9.78 -5.84
C LEU A 68 -1.15 -8.33 -6.19
N LEU A 69 -0.71 -7.85 -7.36
CA LEU A 69 -1.06 -6.51 -7.83
C LEU A 69 -2.56 -6.36 -8.04
N LEU A 70 -3.22 -7.36 -8.64
CA LEU A 70 -4.67 -7.38 -8.84
C LEU A 70 -5.40 -7.42 -7.49
N LEU A 71 -4.95 -8.23 -6.55
CA LEU A 71 -5.52 -8.29 -5.20
C LEU A 71 -5.41 -6.94 -4.50
N TYR A 72 -4.25 -6.30 -4.58
CA TYR A 72 -4.02 -4.98 -4.01
C TYR A 72 -4.91 -3.90 -4.64
N ALA A 73 -5.01 -3.90 -5.97
CA ALA A 73 -5.88 -3.00 -6.72
C ALA A 73 -7.35 -3.20 -6.33
N ALA A 74 -7.80 -4.45 -6.24
CA ALA A 74 -9.16 -4.79 -5.82
C ALA A 74 -9.47 -4.32 -4.39
N MET A 75 -8.53 -4.50 -3.45
CA MET A 75 -8.69 -3.97 -2.08
C MET A 75 -8.80 -2.45 -2.05
N THR A 76 -7.96 -1.76 -2.81
CA THR A 76 -7.95 -0.30 -2.88
C THR A 76 -9.24 0.24 -3.50
N MET A 77 -9.71 -0.37 -4.60
CA MET A 77 -10.99 -0.04 -5.21
C MET A 77 -12.17 -0.36 -4.28
N GLY A 78 -12.13 -1.49 -3.56
CA GLY A 78 -13.15 -1.86 -2.58
C GLY A 78 -13.28 -0.83 -1.45
N LEU A 79 -12.16 -0.28 -0.96
CA LEU A 79 -12.17 0.80 0.03
C LEU A 79 -12.74 2.10 -0.54
N ALA A 80 -12.35 2.47 -1.77
CA ALA A 80 -12.89 3.65 -2.45
C ALA A 80 -14.41 3.52 -2.65
N TYR A 81 -14.87 2.35 -3.09
CA TYR A 81 -16.29 2.05 -3.24
C TYR A 81 -17.03 2.08 -1.89
N ALA A 82 -16.46 1.53 -0.82
CA ALA A 82 -17.04 1.59 0.52
C ALA A 82 -17.15 3.05 1.02
N ALA A 83 -16.16 3.89 0.74
CA ALA A 83 -16.20 5.32 1.05
C ALA A 83 -17.32 6.04 0.29
N TRP A 84 -17.44 5.76 -1.01
CA TRP A 84 -18.51 6.30 -1.86
C TRP A 84 -19.90 5.90 -1.33
N ARG A 85 -20.11 4.60 -1.08
CA ARG A 85 -21.39 4.08 -0.58
C ARG A 85 -21.75 4.62 0.81
N ALA A 86 -20.76 4.80 1.68
CA ALA A 86 -20.97 5.42 2.99
C ALA A 86 -21.39 6.88 2.87
N ARG A 87 -20.83 7.61 1.89
CA ARG A 87 -21.22 8.99 1.58
C ARG A 87 -22.66 9.09 1.09
N GLU A 88 -23.07 8.21 0.18
CA GLU A 88 -24.46 8.14 -0.31
C GLU A 88 -25.46 7.86 0.82
N ARG A 89 -25.07 7.05 1.81
CA ARG A 89 -25.89 6.72 2.98
C ARG A 89 -25.94 7.81 4.05
N GLY A 90 -25.25 8.94 3.85
CA GLY A 90 -25.16 10.01 4.84
C GLY A 90 -24.27 9.70 6.05
N ASP A 91 -23.57 8.56 6.06
CA ASP A 91 -22.65 8.15 7.13
C ASP A 91 -21.28 8.81 6.89
N ALA A 92 -21.21 10.11 7.20
CA ALA A 92 -20.02 10.94 7.01
C ALA A 92 -18.80 10.38 7.77
N ASP A 93 -19.03 9.70 8.89
CA ASP A 93 -18.00 9.16 9.75
C ASP A 93 -17.31 7.94 9.13
N ARG A 94 -18.08 7.02 8.54
CA ARG A 94 -17.51 5.89 7.77
C ARG A 94 -16.94 6.33 6.43
N ALA A 95 -17.57 7.29 5.76
CA ALA A 95 -17.07 7.82 4.49
C ALA A 95 -15.66 8.40 4.65
N ARG A 96 -15.42 9.18 5.71
CA ARG A 96 -14.09 9.73 6.03
C ARG A 96 -13.08 8.64 6.36
N LEU A 97 -13.46 7.63 7.14
CA LEU A 97 -12.56 6.55 7.51
C LEU A 97 -12.14 5.71 6.30
N HIS A 98 -13.10 5.26 5.49
CA HIS A 98 -12.80 4.49 4.28
C HIS A 98 -12.07 5.33 3.24
N GLY A 99 -12.41 6.63 3.13
CA GLY A 99 -11.71 7.57 2.27
C GLY A 99 -10.25 7.75 2.67
N ALA A 100 -9.97 7.96 3.96
CA ALA A 100 -8.59 8.07 4.46
C ALA A 100 -7.79 6.79 4.21
N LYS A 101 -8.41 5.62 4.41
CA LYS A 101 -7.79 4.32 4.09
C LYS A 101 -7.51 4.18 2.59
N ALA A 102 -8.47 4.54 1.73
CA ALA A 102 -8.29 4.49 0.29
C ALA A 102 -7.15 5.43 -0.17
N ILE A 103 -7.06 6.64 0.39
CA ILE A 103 -5.95 7.57 0.12
C ILE A 103 -4.63 6.96 0.57
N LEU A 104 -4.57 6.41 1.79
CA LEU A 104 -3.35 5.78 2.31
C LEU A 104 -2.90 4.63 1.42
N PHE A 105 -3.80 3.71 1.08
CA PHE A 105 -3.49 2.58 0.19
C PHE A 105 -3.08 3.08 -1.20
N GLY A 106 -3.78 4.06 -1.80
CA GLY A 106 -3.34 4.63 -3.08
C GLY A 106 -1.94 5.26 -3.02
N THR A 107 -1.55 5.77 -1.85
CA THR A 107 -0.29 6.49 -1.66
C THR A 107 0.90 5.58 -1.32
N LEU A 108 0.67 4.45 -0.66
CA LEU A 108 1.74 3.53 -0.22
C LEU A 108 2.71 3.09 -1.33
N PRO A 109 2.26 2.75 -2.56
CA PRO A 109 3.17 2.38 -3.64
C PRO A 109 4.08 3.53 -4.04
N ILE A 110 3.57 4.77 -4.02
CA ILE A 110 4.33 5.98 -4.35
C ILE A 110 5.38 6.23 -3.27
N MET A 111 5.00 6.13 -1.98
CA MET A 111 5.94 6.24 -0.86
C MET A 111 7.05 5.20 -0.98
N GLY A 112 6.70 3.93 -1.19
CA GLY A 112 7.67 2.85 -1.35
C GLY A 112 8.62 3.12 -2.51
N TRP A 113 8.10 3.51 -3.68
CA TRP A 113 8.90 3.84 -4.84
C TRP A 113 9.89 4.99 -4.58
N LEU A 114 9.41 6.12 -4.07
CA LEU A 114 10.25 7.29 -3.75
C LEU A 114 11.34 6.93 -2.73
N SER A 115 10.98 6.13 -1.73
CA SER A 115 11.90 5.72 -0.68
C SER A 115 12.93 4.70 -1.14
N VAL A 116 12.57 3.78 -2.05
CA VAL A 116 13.54 2.87 -2.67
C VAL A 116 14.48 3.63 -3.60
N GLN A 117 14.00 4.63 -4.34
CA GLN A 117 14.88 5.52 -5.12
C GLN A 117 15.86 6.27 -4.22
N ALA A 118 15.38 6.90 -3.15
CA ALA A 118 16.23 7.59 -2.19
C ALA A 118 17.26 6.65 -1.55
N LEU A 119 16.89 5.40 -1.27
CA LEU A 119 17.83 4.38 -0.78
C LEU A 119 18.89 4.02 -1.82
N ALA A 120 18.48 3.81 -3.08
CA ALA A 120 19.41 3.50 -4.18
C ALA A 120 20.39 4.65 -4.43
N ASP A 121 19.94 5.90 -4.34
CA ASP A 121 20.80 7.08 -4.51
C ASP A 121 21.77 7.27 -3.33
N ALA A 122 21.39 6.83 -2.13
CA ALA A 122 22.21 6.94 -0.92
C ALA A 122 23.20 5.77 -0.75
N TRP A 123 23.01 4.67 -1.47
CA TRP A 123 23.84 3.47 -1.38
C TRP A 123 24.86 3.43 -2.54
N PRO A 124 26.17 3.44 -2.27
CA PRO A 124 27.22 3.44 -3.30
C PRO A 124 27.39 2.10 -4.03
#